data_AF-A0A3A9BDH7-F1
#
_entry.id   AF-A0A3A9BDH7-F1
#
_cell.length_a   1.000
_cell.length_b   1.000
_cell.length_c   1.000
_cell.angle_alpha   90.00
_cell.angle_beta   90.00
_cell.angle_gamma   90.00
#
_symmetry.space_group_name_H-M   'P 1'
#
loop_
_entity.id
_entity.type
_entity.pdbx_description
1 polymer ?
#
loop_
_entity_poly.entity_id
_entity_poly.type
_entity_poly.pdbx_seq_one_letter_code
_entity_poly.pdbx_strand_id
1 'polypeptide(L)'
;MDKKESLLKQRDEAKKEAAQYENQVKILLNKQRDAERHDRNHRLIVHGAIMEGVFPFTASMEGEAIKAFLIALSRLPGAAEATDLAQKTSAAN
;
A
#
# COMPACT_ATOMS: atom_id res chain seq x y z
N MET A 1 -44.64 34.19 9.20
CA MET A 1 -43.69 33.17 8.73
C MET A 1 -43.40 32.26 9.90
N ASP A 2 -44.05 31.10 9.88
CA ASP A 2 -44.23 30.27 11.06
C ASP A 2 -42.92 29.60 11.48
N LYS A 3 -42.61 29.66 12.77
CA LYS A 3 -41.43 29.05 13.39
C LYS A 3 -41.23 27.58 12.97
N LYS A 4 -42.32 26.88 12.68
CA LYS A 4 -42.33 25.51 12.12
C LYS A 4 -41.66 25.39 10.75
N GLU A 5 -41.88 26.32 9.83
CA GLU A 5 -41.24 26.31 8.50
C GLU A 5 -39.74 26.55 8.61
N SER A 6 -39.30 27.43 9.52
CA SER A 6 -37.88 27.68 9.76
C SER A 6 -37.15 26.46 10.32
N LEU A 7 -37.79 25.73 11.25
CA LEU A 7 -37.23 24.50 11.83
C LEU A 7 -37.18 23.35 10.81
N LEU A 8 -38.17 23.26 9.91
CA LEU A 8 -38.18 22.27 8.83
C LEU A 8 -37.03 22.53 7.84
N LYS A 9 -36.80 23.80 7.46
CA LYS A 9 -35.67 24.18 6.62
C LYS A 9 -34.32 23.84 7.26
N GLN A 10 -34.12 24.20 8.52
CA GLN A 10 -32.90 23.87 9.27
C GLN A 10 -32.66 22.35 9.35
N ARG A 11 -33.72 21.56 9.58
CA ARG A 11 -33.62 20.10 9.59
C ARG A 11 -33.20 19.55 8.23
N ASP A 12 -33.76 20.08 7.15
CA ASP A 12 -33.49 19.59 5.80
C ASP A 12 -32.08 20.00 5.32
N GLU A 13 -31.60 21.18 5.73
CA GLU A 13 -30.21 21.62 5.56
C GLU A 13 -29.24 20.72 6.34
N ALA A 14 -29.50 20.48 7.64
CA ALA A 14 -28.68 19.61 8.46
C ALA A 14 -28.60 18.17 7.91
N LYS A 15 -29.70 17.65 7.35
CA LYS A 15 -29.72 16.34 6.68
C LYS A 15 -28.85 16.31 5.42
N LYS A 16 -28.86 17.39 4.63
CA LYS A 16 -28.01 17.49 3.44
C LYS A 16 -26.54 17.55 3.82
N GLU A 17 -26.19 18.34 4.84
CA GLU A 17 -24.83 18.42 5.36
C GLU A 17 -24.35 17.07 5.91
N ALA A 18 -25.18 16.36 6.68
CA ALA A 18 -24.86 15.02 7.16
C ALA A 18 -24.51 14.06 6.01
N ALA A 19 -25.33 14.04 4.95
CA ALA A 19 -25.07 13.23 3.76
C ALA A 19 -23.80 13.67 3.01
N GLN A 20 -23.48 14.97 2.99
CA GLN A 20 -22.24 15.48 2.41
C GLN A 20 -21.02 15.00 3.21
N TYR A 21 -21.07 15.06 4.54
CA TYR A 21 -19.99 14.58 5.39
C TYR A 21 -19.79 13.06 5.25
N GLU A 22 -20.87 12.27 5.19
CA GLU A 22 -20.77 10.83 4.91
C GLU A 22 -20.06 10.54 3.58
N ASN A 23 -20.39 11.29 2.53
CA ASN A 23 -19.71 11.19 1.24
C ASN A 23 -18.24 11.58 1.30
N GLN A 24 -17.90 12.65 2.04
CA GLN A 24 -16.52 13.07 2.25
C GLN A 24 -15.71 11.98 2.98
N VAL A 25 -16.27 11.40 4.04
CA VAL A 25 -15.62 10.30 4.79
C VAL A 25 -15.37 9.10 3.86
N LYS A 26 -16.34 8.73 3.03
CA LYS A 26 -16.18 7.64 2.05
C LYS A 26 -15.04 7.92 1.05
N ILE A 27 -14.95 9.17 0.57
CA ILE A 27 -13.88 9.60 -0.34
C ILE A 27 -12.51 9.51 0.35
N LEU A 28 -12.42 9.99 1.60
CA LEU A 28 -11.17 9.96 2.36
C LEU A 28 -10.69 8.53 2.63
N LEU A 29 -11.60 7.62 3.00
CA LEU A 29 -11.27 6.21 3.19
C LEU A 29 -10.78 5.53 1.90
N ASN A 30 -11.37 5.89 0.75
CA ASN A 30 -10.90 5.37 -0.53
C ASN A 30 -9.51 5.91 -0.89
N LYS A 31 -9.27 7.21 -0.71
CA LYS A 31 -7.94 7.81 -0.92
C LYS A 31 -6.87 7.18 -0.05
N GLN A 32 -7.19 6.86 1.22
CA GLN A 32 -6.27 6.16 2.10
C GLN A 32 -5.89 4.78 1.56
N ARG A 33 -6.88 3.99 1.15
CA ARG A 33 -6.64 2.66 0.55
C ARG A 33 -5.82 2.76 -0.75
N ASP A 34 -6.07 3.78 -1.56
CA ASP A 34 -5.33 4.01 -2.80
C ASP A 34 -3.88 4.43 -2.51
N ALA A 35 -3.64 5.26 -1.49
CA ALA A 35 -2.30 5.61 -1.03
C ALA A 35 -1.54 4.36 -0.55
N GLU A 36 -2.17 3.51 0.27
CA GLU A 36 -1.57 2.25 0.73
C GLU A 36 -1.22 1.31 -0.44
N ARG A 37 -2.08 1.26 -1.46
CA ARG A 37 -1.80 0.50 -2.71
C ARG A 37 -0.64 1.11 -3.48
N HIS A 38 -0.58 2.44 -3.56
CA HIS A 38 0.50 3.15 -4.24
C HIS A 38 1.84 2.93 -3.55
N ASP A 39 1.90 3.04 -2.23
CA ASP A 39 3.10 2.79 -1.42
C ASP A 39 3.58 1.34 -1.57
N ARG A 40 2.64 0.38 -1.58
CA ARG A 40 2.95 -1.03 -1.85
C ARG A 40 3.55 -1.20 -3.25
N ASN A 41 2.92 -0.63 -4.27
CA ASN A 41 3.39 -0.76 -5.65
C ASN A 41 4.77 -0.11 -5.84
N HIS A 42 4.97 1.07 -5.26
CA HIS A 42 6.26 1.76 -5.25
C HIS A 42 7.34 0.87 -4.61
N ARG A 43 7.08 0.30 -3.43
CA ARG A 43 8.01 -0.63 -2.78
C ARG A 43 8.33 -1.85 -3.65
N LEU A 44 7.32 -2.44 -4.30
CA LEU A 44 7.52 -3.60 -5.18
C LEU A 44 8.36 -3.25 -6.41
N ILE A 45 8.16 -2.08 -7.01
CA ILE A 45 8.97 -1.60 -8.14
C ILE A 45 10.42 -1.36 -7.70
N VAL A 46 10.63 -0.69 -6.56
CA VAL A 46 11.98 -0.43 -6.04
C VAL A 46 12.72 -1.73 -5.75
N HIS A 47 12.08 -2.69 -5.07
CA HIS A 47 12.69 -4.00 -4.83
C HIS A 47 12.93 -4.79 -6.13
N GLY A 48 12.04 -4.69 -7.11
CA GLY A 48 12.24 -5.26 -8.45
C GLY A 48 13.47 -4.68 -9.16
N ALA A 49 13.65 -3.35 -9.12
CA ALA A 49 14.82 -2.69 -9.69
C ALA A 49 16.13 -3.12 -9.01
N ILE A 50 16.12 -3.28 -7.68
CA ILE A 50 17.28 -3.82 -6.94
C ILE A 50 17.58 -5.26 -7.39
N MET A 51 16.54 -6.10 -7.55
CA MET A 51 16.69 -7.46 -8.03
C MET A 51 17.30 -7.52 -9.43
N GLU A 52 16.83 -6.72 -10.38
CA GLU A 52 17.41 -6.63 -11.72
C GLU A 52 18.85 -6.10 -11.70
N GLY A 53 19.17 -5.18 -10.80
CA GLY A 53 20.54 -4.68 -10.63
C GLY A 53 21.52 -5.75 -10.14
N VAL A 54 21.10 -6.64 -9.24
CA VAL A 54 21.92 -7.75 -8.73
C VAL A 54 21.95 -8.93 -9.69
N PHE A 55 20.82 -9.23 -10.33
CA PHE A 55 20.63 -10.35 -11.24
C PHE A 55 20.06 -9.88 -12.59
N PRO A 56 20.88 -9.35 -13.50
CA PRO A 56 20.41 -8.73 -14.75
C PRO A 56 19.53 -9.64 -15.63
N PHE A 57 19.71 -10.96 -15.53
CA PHE A 57 18.91 -11.92 -16.27
C PHE A 57 17.43 -11.96 -15.84
N THR A 58 17.07 -11.44 -14.66
CA THR A 58 15.68 -11.46 -14.18
C THR A 58 14.77 -10.51 -14.97
N ALA A 59 15.32 -9.52 -15.67
CA ALA A 59 14.55 -8.55 -16.46
C ALA A 59 13.72 -9.20 -17.59
N SER A 60 14.12 -10.38 -18.07
CA SER A 60 13.42 -11.13 -19.12
C SER A 60 12.78 -12.43 -18.65
N MET A 61 12.85 -12.73 -17.33
CA MET A 61 12.30 -13.96 -16.76
C MET A 61 10.86 -13.81 -16.30
N GLU A 62 10.12 -14.92 -16.35
CA GLU A 62 8.80 -15.01 -15.72
C GLU A 62 8.91 -15.02 -14.19
N GLY A 63 7.93 -14.40 -13.52
CA GLY A 63 7.89 -14.29 -12.06
C GLY A 63 7.98 -15.62 -11.30
N GLU A 64 7.37 -16.70 -11.81
CA GLU A 64 7.48 -18.02 -11.15
C GLU A 64 8.89 -18.59 -11.24
N ALA A 65 9.61 -18.34 -12.33
CA ALA A 65 11.00 -18.76 -12.48
C ALA A 65 11.94 -17.95 -11.56
N ILE A 66 11.70 -16.65 -11.40
CA ILE A 66 12.41 -15.79 -10.43
C ILE A 66 12.17 -16.31 -9.01
N LYS A 67 10.92 -16.64 -8.67
CA LYS A 67 10.56 -17.19 -7.37
C LYS A 67 11.24 -18.54 -7.10
N ALA A 68 11.26 -19.45 -8.08
CA ALA A 68 11.97 -20.72 -7.95
C ALA A 68 13.47 -20.54 -7.72
N PHE A 69 14.08 -19.60 -8.45
CA PHE A 69 15.49 -19.22 -8.26
C PHE A 69 15.76 -18.68 -6.86
N LEU A 70 14.95 -17.74 -6.37
CA LEU A 70 15.08 -17.18 -5.02
C LEU A 70 14.90 -18.23 -3.91
N ILE A 71 13.98 -19.19 -4.09
CA ILE A 71 13.82 -20.32 -3.17
C ILE A 71 15.04 -21.24 -3.19
N ALA A 72 15.65 -21.46 -4.36
CA ALA A 72 16.90 -22.23 -4.43
C ALA A 72 18.04 -21.52 -3.69
N LEU A 73 18.18 -20.19 -3.88
CA LEU A 73 19.17 -19.37 -3.18
C LEU A 73 18.97 -19.40 -1.66
N SER A 74 17.72 -19.32 -1.18
CA SER A 74 17.43 -19.29 0.27
C SER A 74 17.75 -20.60 0.99
N ARG A 75 17.96 -21.70 0.25
CA ARG A 75 18.33 -23.01 0.78
C ARG A 75 19.83 -23.28 0.75
N LEU A 76 20.64 -22.37 0.21
CA LEU A 76 22.09 -22.52 0.21
C LEU A 76 22.65 -22.33 1.63
N PRO A 77 23.74 -23.03 2.00
CA PRO A 77 24.46 -22.74 3.23
C PRO A 77 24.86 -21.26 3.30
N GLY A 78 24.71 -20.61 4.46
CA GLY A 78 25.02 -19.19 4.63
C GLY A 78 23.84 -18.24 4.37
N ALA A 79 22.74 -18.71 3.76
CA ALA A 79 21.60 -17.85 3.43
C ALA A 79 20.82 -17.38 4.67
N ALA A 80 20.73 -18.21 5.71
CA ALA A 80 20.09 -17.85 6.97
C ALA A 80 20.90 -16.77 7.69
N GLU A 81 22.21 -16.93 7.79
CA GLU A 81 23.12 -15.96 8.41
C GLU A 81 23.14 -14.62 7.65
N ALA A 82 23.11 -14.66 6.31
CA ALA A 82 22.98 -13.47 5.48
C ALA A 82 21.66 -12.74 5.72
N THR A 83 20.56 -13.49 5.91
CA THR A 83 19.24 -12.93 6.24
C THR A 83 19.26 -12.25 7.61
N ASP A 84 19.85 -12.89 8.62
CA ASP A 84 19.98 -12.32 9.96
C ASP A 84 20.83 -11.05 9.96
N LEU A 85 21.91 -11.02 9.18
CA LEU A 85 22.75 -9.83 9.02
C LEU A 85 21.96 -8.69 8.37
N ALA A 86 21.24 -8.98 7.28
CA ALA A 86 20.42 -7.99 6.59
C ALA A 86 19.34 -7.38 7.51
N GLN A 87 18.67 -8.21 8.31
CA GLN A 87 17.69 -7.76 9.29
C GLN A 87 18.32 -6.84 10.35
N LYS A 88 19.48 -7.21 10.89
CA LYS A 88 20.22 -6.39 11.88
C LYS A 88 20.64 -5.04 11.30
N THR A 89 21.11 -5.00 10.05
CA THR A 89 21.45 -3.74 9.38
C THR A 89 20.22 -2.86 9.08
N SER A 90 19.05 -3.45 8.87
CA SER A 90 17.81 -2.71 8.62
C SER A 90 17.22 -2.06 9.88
N ALA A 91 17.47 -2.63 11.06
CA ALA A 91 17.00 -2.12 12.34
C ALA A 91 17.92 -1.03 12.93
N ALA A 92 19.10 -0.82 12.34
CA ALA A 92 20.10 0.13 12.82
C ALA A 92 20.01 1.52 12.17
N ASN A 93 19.11 1.71 11.19
CA ASN A 93 18.89 2.95 10.45
C ASN A 93 17.50 3.53 10.71
#